data_AF-A0A2K3KCC7-F1
#
_entry.id   AF-A0A2K3KCC7-F1
#
_cell.length_a   1.000
_cell.length_b   1.000
_cell.length_c   1.000
_cell.angle_alpha   90.00
_cell.angle_beta   90.00
_cell.angle_gamma   90.00
#
_symmetry.space_group_name_H-M   'P 1'
#
loop_
_entity.id
_entity.type
_entity.pdbx_description
1 polymer ?
#
loop_
_entity_poly.entity_id
_entity_poly.type
_entity_poly.pdbx_seq_one_letter_code
_entity_poly.pdbx_strand_id
1 'polypeptide(L)' 'MISKVLANRLNICLDKCVFQEQSAFVEGRSILDNALISIEVIHALKRKTTGRIGELALKIDISKAYDKVDWGFLRG' A
#
# COMPACT_ATOMS: atom_id res chain seq x y z
N MET A 1 -20.63 7.38 16.02
CA MET A 1 -20.60 7.75 14.59
C MET A 1 -20.75 6.46 13.78
N ILE A 2 -21.73 6.38 12.88
CA ILE A 2 -22.03 5.16 12.11
C ILE A 2 -20.82 4.68 11.30
N SER A 3 -20.06 5.62 10.72
CA SER A 3 -18.81 5.35 9.99
C SER A 3 -17.78 4.57 10.81
N LYS A 4 -17.58 4.91 12.08
CA LYS A 4 -16.66 4.19 12.97
C LYS A 4 -17.10 2.75 13.23
N VAL A 5 -18.40 2.53 13.38
CA VAL A 5 -18.95 1.17 13.54
C VAL A 5 -18.71 0.36 12.28
N LEU A 6 -18.95 0.93 11.10
CA LEU A 6 -18.68 0.27 9.82
C LEU A 6 -17.19 -0.04 9.62
N ALA A 7 -16.29 0.91 9.92
CA ALA A 7 -14.85 0.71 9.84
C ALA A 7 -14.37 -0.43 10.75
N ASN A 8 -14.84 -0.48 12.00
CA ASN A 8 -14.48 -1.56 12.92
C ASN A 8 -14.99 -2.93 12.45
N ARG A 9 -16.14 -3.00 11.77
CA ARG A 9 -16.63 -4.25 11.18
C ARG A 9 -15.80 -4.70 9.99
N LEU A 10 -15.36 -3.75 9.14
CA LEU A 10 -14.47 -4.04 8.01
C LEU A 10 -13.08 -4.48 8.47
N ASN A 11 -12.59 -3.96 9.59
CA ASN A 11 -11.28 -4.31 10.14
C ASN A 11 -11.10 -5.84 10.33
N ILE A 12 -12.18 -6.54 10.71
CA ILE A 12 -12.19 -7.99 10.96
C ILE A 12 -11.82 -8.80 9.70
N CYS A 13 -12.08 -8.29 8.50
CA CYS A 13 -11.72 -8.94 7.24
C CYS A 13 -10.59 -8.22 6.48
N LEU A 14 -10.03 -7.15 7.03
CA LEU A 14 -9.05 -6.31 6.35
C LEU A 14 -7.80 -7.10 5.97
N ASP A 15 -7.32 -7.99 6.85
CA ASP A 15 -6.15 -8.85 6.59
C ASP A 15 -6.33 -9.81 5.40
N LYS A 16 -7.56 -10.07 4.96
CA LYS A 16 -7.83 -10.88 3.75
C LYS A 16 -7.84 -10.04 2.48
N CYS A 17 -7.92 -8.71 2.61
CA CYS A 17 -8.04 -7.77 1.50
C CYS A 17 -6.74 -7.01 1.21
N VAL A 18 -5.78 -7.00 2.14
CA VAL A 18 -4.52 -6.27 2.02
C VAL A 18 -3.32 -7.21 2.17
N PHE A 19 -2.25 -6.95 1.42
CA PHE A 19 -0.99 -7.67 1.54
C PHE A 19 -0.17 -7.20 2.74
N GLN A 20 0.85 -7.96 3.13
CA GLN A 20 1.70 -7.64 4.30
C GLN A 20 2.48 -6.33 4.10
N GLU A 21 2.85 -6.02 2.86
CA GLU A 21 3.58 -4.82 2.47
C GLU A 21 2.73 -3.54 2.54
N GLN A 22 1.40 -3.67 2.72
CA GLN A 22 0.51 -2.52 2.91
C GLN A 22 0.45 -2.11 4.39
N SER A 23 1.34 -1.20 4.80
CA SER A 23 1.42 -0.77 6.20
C SER A 23 0.55 0.46 6.55
N ALA A 24 0.12 1.24 5.55
CA ALA A 24 -0.65 2.45 5.78
C ALA A 24 -2.11 2.13 6.12
N PHE A 25 -2.66 2.81 7.13
CA PHE A 25 -4.07 2.71 7.56
C PHE A 25 -4.51 1.30 8.00
N VAL A 26 -3.57 0.43 8.36
CA VAL A 26 -3.85 -0.89 8.93
C VAL A 26 -3.50 -0.86 10.41
N GLU A 27 -4.42 -1.31 11.26
CA GLU A 27 -4.18 -1.38 12.70
C GLU A 27 -2.99 -2.30 13.01
N GLY A 28 -2.12 -1.86 13.92
CA GLY A 28 -0.93 -2.62 14.31
C GLY A 28 0.25 -2.56 13.34
N ARG A 29 0.15 -1.85 12.21
CA ARG A 29 1.26 -1.65 11.25
C ARG A 29 1.80 -0.22 11.30
N SER A 30 3.11 -0.07 11.14
CA SER A 30 3.77 1.24 11.19
C SER A 30 3.99 1.79 9.79
N ILE A 31 3.74 3.09 9.59
CA ILE A 31 4.10 3.74 8.33
C ILE A 31 5.61 3.71 8.06
N LEU A 32 6.43 3.55 9.12
CA LEU A 32 7.88 3.43 9.01
C LEU A 32 8.29 2.15 8.26
N ASP A 33 7.49 1.09 8.31
CA ASP A 33 7.77 -0.17 7.61
C ASP A 33 7.85 0.07 6.09
N ASN A 34 6.93 0.88 5.54
CA ASN A 34 6.95 1.27 4.13
C ASN A 34 8.18 2.12 3.76
N ALA A 35 8.64 2.98 4.69
CA ALA A 35 9.84 3.79 4.48
C ALA A 35 11.10 2.92 4.44
N LEU A 36 11.19 1.92 5.34
CA LEU A 36 12.28 0.95 5.35
C LEU A 36 12.32 0.13 4.07
N ILE A 37 11.18 -0.44 3.65
CA ILE A 37 11.07 -1.17 2.38
C ILE A 37 11.54 -0.31 1.20
N SER A 38 11.14 0.97 1.17
CA SER A 38 11.56 1.90 0.11
C SER A 38 13.08 2.13 0.12
N ILE A 39 13.69 2.28 1.30
CA ILE A 39 15.14 2.42 1.45
C ILE A 39 15.86 1.16 0.96
N GLU A 40 15.38 -0.03 1.33
CA GLU A 40 15.94 -1.31 0.91
C GLU A 40 15.88 -1.50 -0.60
N VAL A 41 14.73 -1.18 -1.22
CA VAL A 41 14.55 -1.23 -2.68
C VAL A 41 15.57 -0.32 -3.37
N ILE A 42 15.67 0.94 -2.93
CA ILE A 42 16.63 1.90 -3.50
C ILE A 42 18.08 1.40 -3.32
N HIS A 43 18.39 0.85 -2.14
CA HIS A 43 19.73 0.33 -1.84
C HIS A 43 20.08 -0.90 -2.69
N ALA A 44 19.12 -1.81 -2.90
CA ALA A 44 19.29 -2.95 -3.78
C ALA A 44 19.58 -2.51 -5.22
N LEU A 45 18.80 -1.57 -5.75
CA LEU A 45 19.00 -1.00 -7.08
C LEU A 45 20.37 -0.33 -7.23
N LYS A 46 20.81 0.43 -6.22
CA LYS A 46 22.13 1.07 -6.22
C LYS A 46 23.30 0.08 -6.21
N ARG A 47 23.11 -1.12 -5.64
CA ARG A 47 24.15 -2.16 -5.63
C ARG A 47 24.17 -2.99 -6.91
N LYS A 48 23.05 -3.10 -7.62
CA LYS A 48 22.92 -3.91 -8.83
C LYS A 48 23.24 -3.12 -10.10
N THR A 49 24.46 -2.60 -10.18
CA THR A 49 24.95 -1.74 -11.28
C THR A 49 25.54 -2.52 -12.46
N THR A 50 25.71 -3.84 -12.32
CA THR A 50 26.29 -4.71 -13.35
C THR A 50 25.40 -5.93 -13.59
N GLY A 51 25.45 -6.48 -14.79
CA GLY A 51 24.66 -7.64 -15.20
C GLY A 51 23.86 -7.38 -16.47
N ARG A 52 23.25 -8.45 -17.01
CA ARG A 52 22.45 -8.41 -18.24
C ARG A 52 21.01 -7.96 -18.03
N ILE A 53 20.53 -7.95 -16.78
CA ILE A 53 19.15 -7.63 -16.41
C ILE A 53 19.16 -6.32 -15.61
N GLY A 54 18.46 -5.32 -16.14
CA GLY A 54 18.21 -4.07 -15.42
C GLY A 54 17.00 -4.19 -14.50
N GLU A 55 17.07 -3.55 -13.33
CA GLU A 55 15.95 -3.44 -12.40
C GLU A 55 15.53 -1.97 -12.28
N LEU A 56 14.24 -1.73 -11.99
CA LEU A 56 13.71 -0.39 -11.77
C LEU A 56 12.71 -0.39 -10.61
N ALA A 57 12.65 0.73 -9.89
CA ALA A 57 11.57 1.00 -8.95
C ALA A 57 10.59 2.00 -9.58
N LEU A 58 9.30 1.66 -9.53
CA LEU A 58 8.23 2.53 -9.99
C LEU A 58 7.50 3.12 -8.78
N LYS A 59 7.54 4.44 -8.65
CA LYS A 59 6.74 5.16 -7.67
C LYS A 59 5.43 5.61 -8.32
N ILE A 60 4.32 5.02 -7.90
CA ILE A 60 2.98 5.35 -8.39
C ILE A 60 2.26 6.18 -7.32
N ASP A 61 1.62 7.28 -7.73
CA ASP A 61 0.74 8.10 -6.89
C ASP A 61 -0.61 8.29 -7.59
N ILE A 62 -1.69 8.18 -6.83
CA ILE A 62 -3.05 8.35 -7.34
C ILE A 62 -3.59 9.69 -6.86
N SER A 63 -3.64 10.66 -7.76
CA SER A 63 -4.14 12.00 -7.43
C SER A 63 -5.63 11.95 -7.09
N LYS A 64 -6.02 12.51 -5.94
CA LYS A 64 -7.42 12.53 -5.46
C LYS A 64 -8.06 11.14 -5.46
N ALA A 65 -7.37 10.15 -4.88
CA ALA A 65 -7.80 8.75 -4.90
C ALA A 65 -9.28 8.55 -4.54
N TYR A 66 -9.76 9.19 -3.46
CA TYR A 66 -11.16 9.08 -3.02
C TYR A 66 -12.18 9.70 -3.99
N ASP A 67 -11.81 10.75 -4.72
CA ASP A 67 -12.70 11.38 -5.72
C ASP A 67 -12.76 10.56 -7.01
N LYS A 68 -11.70 9.80 -7.30
CA LYS A 68 -11.56 9.00 -8.53
C LYS A 68 -12.03 7.56 -8.39
N VAL A 69 -12.45 7.12 -7.20
CA VAL A 69 -13.05 5.79 -7.04
C VAL A 69 -14.35 5.74 -7.82
N ASP A 70 -14.49 4.75 -8.71
CA ASP A 70 -15.79 4.42 -9.30
C ASP A 70 -16.65 3.71 -8.26
N TRP A 71 -17.57 4.47 -7.66
CA TRP A 71 -18.50 3.94 -6.66
C TRP A 71 -19.51 2.93 -7.25
N GLY A 72 -19.72 2.93 -8.57
CA GLY A 72 -20.56 1.95 -9.26
C GLY A 72 -19.99 0.54 -9.17
N PHE A 73 -18.66 0.40 -9.23
CA PHE A 73 -17.96 -0.87 -9.02
C PHE A 73 -18.22 -1.46 -7.62
N LEU A 74 -18.34 -0.61 -6.60
CA LEU A 74 -18.56 -1.03 -5.22
C LEU A 74 -20.04 -1.34 -4.89
N ARG A 75 -20.98 -1.01 -5.79
CA ARG A 75 -22.42 -1.21 -5.52
C ARG A 75 -22.87 -2.66 -5.59
N GLY A 76 -22.14 -3.54 -6.28
CA GLY A 76 -22.53 -4.95 -6.49
C GLY A 76 -23.76 -5.09 -7.38
#